data_AF-A0A1Y4UA93-F1
#
_entry.id   AF-A0A1Y4UA93-F1
#
_cell.length_a   1.000
_cell.length_b   1.000
_cell.length_c   1.000
_cell.angle_alpha   90.00
_cell.angle_beta   90.00
_cell.angle_gamma   90.00
#
_symmetry.space_group_name_H-M   'P 1'
#
loop_
_entity.id
_entity.type
_entity.pdbx_description
1 polymer ?
#
loop_
_entity_poly.entity_id
_entity_poly.type
_entity_poly.pdbx_seq_one_letter_code
_entity_poly.pdbx_strand_id
1 'polypeptide(L)'
;MPANRPVDVFVWDQLLAHEDPNQVEPVGKCDVDGFLAEMERFPWHDQADEALKIRKNSPTLSVTDLKSDRSFFISPAVDDKDRLGYFVGYVYPGEEGTRARRYVSMYEVEQMEAIREMVVLFFRRDEVALKRLLGKFPKYMDARDNTDWEKYLKMKQKFI
;
A
#
# COMPACT_ATOMS: atom_id res chain seq x y z
N MET A 1 23.54 9.74 14.95
CA MET A 1 22.27 9.24 14.42
C MET A 1 21.65 8.36 15.49
N PRO A 2 20.50 8.70 16.10
CA PRO A 2 19.83 7.74 16.96
C PRO A 2 19.46 6.53 16.10
N ALA A 3 19.84 5.35 16.56
CA ALA A 3 19.59 4.09 15.86
C ALA A 3 18.09 3.97 15.53
N ASN A 4 17.80 3.62 14.27
CA ASN A 4 16.49 3.32 13.72
C ASN A 4 15.87 2.13 14.48
N ARG A 5 15.38 2.36 15.72
CA ARG A 5 14.78 1.31 16.53
C ARG A 5 13.55 0.80 15.78
N PRO A 6 13.41 -0.52 15.58
CA PRO A 6 12.23 -1.06 14.94
C PRO A 6 11.00 -0.77 15.81
N VAL A 7 10.03 -0.05 15.23
CA VAL A 7 8.75 0.23 15.87
C VAL A 7 7.78 -0.87 15.46
N ASP A 8 7.34 -1.68 16.42
CA ASP A 8 6.44 -2.81 16.15
C ASP A 8 4.98 -2.37 16.08
N VAL A 9 4.65 -1.60 15.04
CA VAL A 9 3.29 -1.14 14.76
C VAL A 9 3.01 -1.17 13.26
N PHE A 10 1.75 -1.43 12.92
CA PHE A 10 1.21 -1.15 11.60
C PHE A 10 0.51 0.20 11.63
N VAL A 11 0.72 0.97 10.58
CA VAL A 11 0.15 2.31 10.41
C VAL A 11 -0.54 2.36 9.07
N TRP A 12 -1.74 2.91 9.02
CA TRP A 12 -2.49 3.04 7.77
C TRP A 12 -2.71 4.50 7.39
N ASP A 13 -2.87 4.71 6.10
CA ASP A 13 -3.23 5.97 5.49
C ASP A 13 -4.18 5.74 4.31
N GLN A 14 -4.79 6.84 3.88
CA GLN A 14 -5.67 6.87 2.72
C GLN A 14 -5.37 8.10 1.88
N LEU A 15 -5.58 7.94 0.58
CA LEU A 15 -5.56 9.00 -0.41
C LEU A 15 -6.87 8.92 -1.20
N LEU A 16 -7.69 9.95 -1.12
CA LEU A 16 -8.86 10.11 -1.98
C LEU A 16 -8.46 10.77 -3.30
N ALA A 17 -9.27 10.59 -4.33
CA ALA A 17 -8.94 11.00 -5.71
C ALA A 17 -8.54 12.49 -5.82
N HIS A 18 -9.20 13.37 -5.07
CA HIS A 18 -9.00 14.82 -5.13
C HIS A 18 -7.80 15.33 -4.30
N GLU A 19 -7.30 14.53 -3.36
CA GLU A 19 -6.25 14.92 -2.41
C GLU A 19 -4.87 15.04 -3.07
N ASP A 20 -3.93 15.69 -2.40
CA ASP A 20 -2.53 15.79 -2.82
C ASP A 20 -1.71 14.65 -2.18
N PRO A 21 -1.08 13.76 -2.98
CA PRO A 21 -0.25 12.67 -2.46
C PRO A 21 0.89 13.16 -1.55
N ASN A 22 1.37 14.39 -1.75
CA ASN A 22 2.43 14.96 -0.93
C ASN A 22 1.95 15.38 0.47
N GLN A 23 0.64 15.51 0.67
CA GLN A 23 0.03 15.94 1.92
C GLN A 23 -0.62 14.80 2.71
N VAL A 24 -0.66 13.58 2.17
CA VAL A 24 -1.18 12.41 2.88
C VAL A 24 -0.34 12.13 4.12
N GLU A 25 -1.02 12.08 5.25
CA GLU A 25 -0.49 11.74 6.57
C GLU A 25 -1.17 10.46 7.07
N PRO A 26 -0.49 9.66 7.90
CA PRO A 26 -1.11 8.53 8.58
C PRO A 26 -2.39 8.89 9.32
N VAL A 27 -3.43 8.09 9.12
CA VAL A 27 -4.65 8.21 9.93
C VAL A 27 -4.38 7.68 11.34
N GLY A 28 -3.67 6.57 11.46
CA GLY A 28 -3.28 6.04 12.76
C GLY A 28 -2.73 4.62 12.74
N LYS A 29 -2.55 4.07 13.93
CA LYS A 29 -2.17 2.67 14.12
C LYS A 29 -3.37 1.76 13.84
N CYS A 30 -3.13 0.57 13.32
CA CYS A 30 -4.16 -0.45 13.11
C CYS A 30 -3.63 -1.85 13.42
N ASP A 31 -4.56 -2.78 13.63
CA ASP A 31 -4.35 -4.21 13.48
C ASP A 31 -5.06 -4.70 12.21
N VAL A 32 -5.03 -6.02 11.97
CA VAL A 32 -5.61 -6.62 10.77
C VAL A 32 -7.11 -6.38 10.67
N ASP A 33 -7.84 -6.51 11.78
CA ASP A 33 -9.30 -6.36 11.79
C ASP A 33 -9.69 -4.89 11.56
N GLY A 34 -8.95 -3.96 12.16
CA GLY A 34 -9.12 -2.53 11.93
C GLY A 34 -8.89 -2.15 10.48
N PHE A 35 -7.79 -2.60 9.86
CA PHE A 35 -7.52 -2.28 8.45
C PHE A 35 -8.52 -2.93 7.48
N LEU A 36 -8.95 -4.17 7.75
CA LEU A 36 -10.01 -4.84 6.97
C LEU A 36 -11.35 -4.08 7.08
N ALA A 37 -11.68 -3.52 8.25
CA ALA A 37 -12.87 -2.69 8.40
C ALA A 37 -12.77 -1.38 7.60
N GLU A 38 -11.59 -0.78 7.50
CA GLU A 38 -11.39 0.39 6.65
C GLU A 38 -11.44 0.04 5.15
N MET A 39 -10.94 -1.14 4.75
CA MET A 39 -11.15 -1.66 3.39
C MET A 39 -12.63 -1.83 3.04
N GLU A 40 -13.48 -2.20 3.99
CA GLU A 40 -14.93 -2.31 3.78
C GLU A 40 -15.62 -0.95 3.63
N ARG A 41 -15.13 0.05 4.36
CA ARG A 41 -15.69 1.40 4.35
C ARG A 41 -15.21 2.23 3.17
N PHE A 42 -14.04 1.90 2.62
CA PHE A 42 -13.45 2.68 1.55
C PHE A 42 -14.35 2.67 0.31
N PRO A 43 -14.73 3.84 -0.24
CA PRO A 43 -15.66 3.93 -1.36
C PRO A 43 -14.94 3.64 -2.69
N TRP A 44 -14.52 2.38 -2.90
CA TRP A 44 -13.63 1.97 -4.00
C TRP A 44 -14.11 2.41 -5.37
N HIS A 45 -15.37 2.12 -5.70
CA HIS A 45 -15.94 2.39 -7.02
C HIS A 45 -16.07 3.90 -7.25
N ASP A 46 -16.73 4.62 -6.33
CA ASP A 46 -16.89 6.08 -6.40
C ASP A 46 -15.54 6.83 -6.54
N GLN A 47 -14.51 6.36 -5.83
CA GLN A 47 -13.18 6.97 -5.92
C GLN A 47 -12.49 6.67 -7.25
N ALA A 48 -12.64 5.46 -7.79
CA ALA A 48 -12.10 5.12 -9.11
C ALA A 48 -12.76 5.96 -10.22
N ASP A 49 -14.08 6.11 -10.15
CA ASP A 49 -14.86 6.96 -11.05
C ASP A 49 -14.42 8.42 -10.99
N GLU A 50 -14.25 8.95 -9.77
CA GLU A 50 -13.80 10.33 -9.58
C GLU A 50 -12.39 10.52 -10.13
N ALA A 51 -11.49 9.57 -9.88
CA ALA A 51 -10.12 9.58 -10.39
C ALA A 51 -10.07 9.64 -11.92
N LEU A 52 -10.95 8.87 -12.60
CA LEU A 52 -11.05 8.86 -14.04
C LEU A 52 -11.54 10.21 -14.60
N LYS A 53 -12.48 10.87 -13.91
CA LYS A 53 -13.00 12.20 -14.30
C LYS A 53 -11.93 13.29 -14.16
N ILE A 54 -11.25 13.35 -13.02
CA ILE A 54 -10.30 14.42 -12.71
C ILE A 54 -8.91 14.18 -13.32
N ARG A 55 -8.59 12.94 -13.71
CA ARG A 55 -7.30 12.52 -14.31
C ARG A 55 -6.08 12.99 -13.50
N LYS A 56 -6.17 12.90 -12.17
CA LYS A 56 -5.16 13.43 -11.25
C LYS A 56 -4.40 12.32 -10.54
N ASN A 57 -5.03 11.68 -9.56
CA ASN A 57 -4.39 10.68 -8.71
C ASN A 57 -5.21 9.39 -8.68
N SER A 58 -4.51 8.27 -8.50
CA SER A 58 -5.15 7.01 -8.16
C SER A 58 -5.45 7.00 -6.66
N PRO A 59 -6.73 6.95 -6.24
CA PRO A 59 -7.10 6.80 -4.84
C PRO A 59 -6.47 5.51 -4.30
N THR A 60 -6.07 5.54 -3.04
CA THR A 60 -5.25 4.48 -2.47
C THR A 60 -5.54 4.31 -0.99
N LEU A 61 -5.70 3.07 -0.55
CA LEU A 61 -5.65 2.72 0.87
C LEU A 61 -4.34 1.95 1.11
N SER A 62 -3.60 2.32 2.14
CA SER A 62 -2.31 1.71 2.40
C SER A 62 -2.09 1.37 3.87
N VAL A 63 -1.27 0.35 4.10
CA VAL A 63 -0.77 -0.02 5.42
C VAL A 63 0.73 -0.24 5.36
N THR A 64 1.43 0.23 6.37
CA THR A 64 2.88 0.15 6.50
C THR A 64 3.27 -0.53 7.81
N ASP A 65 4.12 -1.56 7.71
CA ASP A 65 4.76 -2.22 8.83
C ASP A 65 6.09 -1.52 9.16
N LEU A 66 6.11 -0.72 10.21
CA LEU A 66 7.29 0.06 10.60
C LEU A 66 8.44 -0.81 11.15
N LYS A 67 8.16 -2.07 11.50
CA LYS A 67 9.19 -3.01 11.98
C LYS A 67 9.98 -3.61 10.84
N SER A 68 9.31 -3.92 9.73
CA SER A 68 9.94 -4.53 8.56
C SER A 68 10.21 -3.53 7.42
N ASP A 69 9.86 -2.26 7.60
CA ASP A 69 9.99 -1.20 6.59
C ASP A 69 9.30 -1.56 5.25
N ARG A 70 8.17 -2.26 5.34
CA ARG A 70 7.36 -2.71 4.20
C ARG A 70 6.01 -2.00 4.18
N SER A 71 5.47 -1.78 3.00
CA SER A 71 4.13 -1.22 2.82
C SER A 71 3.32 -2.05 1.84
N PHE A 72 2.01 -2.04 2.02
CA PHE A 72 1.04 -2.68 1.16
C PHE A 72 -0.02 -1.66 0.81
N PHE A 73 -0.28 -1.43 -0.47
CA PHE A 73 -1.28 -0.47 -0.92
C PHE A 73 -2.21 -1.05 -1.97
N ILE A 74 -3.44 -0.54 -1.98
CA ILE A 74 -4.53 -0.98 -2.84
C ILE A 74 -5.09 0.26 -3.53
N SER A 75 -5.09 0.27 -4.85
CA SER A 75 -5.65 1.37 -5.64
C SER A 75 -6.70 0.82 -6.61
N PRO A 76 -7.94 1.33 -6.62
CA PRO A 76 -8.96 0.90 -7.56
C PRO A 76 -8.73 1.53 -8.95
N ALA A 77 -9.24 0.86 -9.97
CA ALA A 77 -9.40 1.38 -11.31
C ALA A 77 -10.69 0.83 -11.93
N VAL A 78 -11.34 1.61 -12.77
CA VAL A 78 -12.48 1.16 -13.59
C VAL A 78 -12.07 1.09 -15.06
N ASP A 79 -12.59 0.11 -15.78
CA ASP A 79 -12.41 0.00 -17.23
C ASP A 79 -13.52 0.75 -18.01
N ASP A 80 -13.45 0.73 -19.34
CA ASP A 80 -14.44 1.37 -20.23
C ASP A 80 -15.87 0.84 -20.07
N LYS A 81 -16.06 -0.28 -19.35
CA LYS A 81 -17.35 -0.90 -19.06
C LYS A 81 -17.77 -0.71 -17.60
N ASP A 82 -17.14 0.21 -16.89
CA ASP A 82 -17.42 0.51 -15.48
C ASP A 82 -17.13 -0.67 -14.53
N ARG A 83 -16.27 -1.61 -14.95
CA ARG A 83 -15.89 -2.75 -14.13
C ARG A 83 -14.72 -2.37 -13.24
N LEU A 84 -14.91 -2.56 -11.93
CA LEU A 84 -13.91 -2.30 -10.92
C LEU A 84 -12.85 -3.40 -10.88
N GLY A 85 -11.58 -2.99 -10.94
CA GLY A 85 -10.41 -3.79 -10.64
C GLY A 85 -9.47 -3.04 -9.70
N TYR A 86 -8.39 -3.69 -9.29
CA TYR A 86 -7.45 -3.11 -8.33
C TYR A 86 -6.00 -3.34 -8.76
N PHE A 87 -5.16 -2.36 -8.44
CA PHE A 87 -3.72 -2.53 -8.39
C PHE A 87 -3.31 -2.71 -6.94
N VAL A 88 -2.58 -3.79 -6.69
CA VAL A 88 -2.00 -4.09 -5.39
C VAL A 88 -0.49 -3.89 -5.46
N GLY A 89 0.03 -2.99 -4.64
CA GLY A 89 1.46 -2.72 -4.52
C GLY A 89 2.04 -3.27 -3.24
N TYR A 90 3.15 -4.02 -3.37
CA TYR A 90 3.96 -4.47 -2.25
C TYR A 90 5.32 -3.75 -2.28
N VAL A 91 5.54 -2.89 -1.28
CA VAL A 91 6.77 -2.13 -1.10
C VAL A 91 7.66 -2.85 -0.09
N TYR A 92 8.92 -3.06 -0.44
CA TYR A 92 9.89 -3.76 0.38
C TYR A 92 11.27 -3.11 0.34
N PRO A 93 12.07 -3.23 1.42
CA PRO A 93 13.42 -2.67 1.46
C PRO A 93 14.31 -3.31 0.40
N GLY A 94 15.20 -2.50 -0.18
CA GLY A 94 16.25 -2.99 -1.05
C GLY A 94 17.27 -3.83 -0.28
N GLU A 95 17.89 -4.77 -0.97
CA GLU A 95 18.98 -5.58 -0.39
C GLU A 95 20.17 -4.69 -0.03
N GLU A 96 20.93 -5.08 1.00
CA GLU A 96 22.12 -4.37 1.42
C GLU A 96 23.13 -4.26 0.26
N GLY A 97 23.65 -3.05 0.01
CA GLY A 97 24.52 -2.78 -1.14
C GLY A 97 23.79 -2.41 -2.44
N THR A 98 22.46 -2.46 -2.48
CA THR A 98 21.70 -1.92 -3.61
C THR A 98 21.58 -0.39 -3.56
N ARG A 99 21.47 0.24 -4.74
CA ARG A 99 21.35 1.71 -4.84
C ARG A 99 19.96 2.22 -4.43
N ALA A 100 18.93 1.39 -4.53
CA ALA A 100 17.55 1.76 -4.20
C ALA A 100 17.23 1.43 -2.74
N ARG A 101 16.57 2.36 -2.03
CA ARG A 101 16.20 2.15 -0.61
C ARG A 101 15.03 1.17 -0.48
N ARG A 102 14.06 1.27 -1.39
CA ARG A 102 12.90 0.38 -1.47
C ARG A 102 12.57 0.08 -2.93
N TYR A 103 11.84 -1.01 -3.10
CA TYR A 103 11.27 -1.44 -4.36
C TYR A 103 9.77 -1.61 -4.19
N VAL A 104 9.03 -1.47 -5.27
CA VAL A 104 7.61 -1.79 -5.33
C VAL A 104 7.38 -2.80 -6.45
N SER A 105 6.65 -3.87 -6.13
CA SER A 105 6.04 -4.76 -7.12
C SER A 105 4.54 -4.53 -7.13
N MET A 106 3.97 -4.28 -8.31
CA MET A 106 2.55 -4.04 -8.50
C MET A 106 1.90 -5.14 -9.31
N TYR A 107 0.67 -5.50 -8.92
CA TYR A 107 -0.10 -6.61 -9.48
C TYR A 107 -1.53 -6.17 -9.77
N GLU A 108 -2.11 -6.69 -10.85
CA GLU A 108 -3.53 -6.51 -11.17
C GLU A 108 -4.35 -7.59 -10.46
N VAL A 109 -5.33 -7.17 -9.66
CA VAL A 109 -6.18 -8.06 -8.87
C VAL A 109 -7.63 -7.64 -9.06
N GLU A 110 -8.47 -8.53 -9.56
CA GLU A 110 -9.89 -8.22 -9.81
C GLU A 110 -10.79 -8.51 -8.58
N GLN A 111 -10.35 -9.39 -7.68
CA GLN A 111 -11.19 -9.93 -6.60
C GLN A 111 -10.73 -9.39 -5.23
N MET A 112 -11.63 -8.69 -4.54
CA MET A 112 -11.36 -8.11 -3.22
C MET A 112 -11.04 -9.19 -2.17
N GLU A 113 -11.63 -10.37 -2.28
CA GLU A 113 -11.40 -11.50 -1.37
C GLU A 113 -9.92 -11.94 -1.38
N ALA A 114 -9.29 -11.96 -2.56
CA ALA A 114 -7.86 -12.26 -2.67
C ALA A 114 -7.00 -11.16 -2.02
N ILE A 115 -7.39 -9.89 -2.16
CA ILE A 115 -6.69 -8.75 -1.54
C ILE A 115 -6.79 -8.85 -0.01
N ARG A 116 -7.96 -9.21 0.53
CA ARG A 116 -8.14 -9.46 1.98
C ARG A 116 -7.21 -10.56 2.49
N GLU A 117 -7.05 -11.66 1.75
CA GLU A 117 -6.09 -12.72 2.10
C GLU A 117 -4.65 -12.19 2.09
N MET A 118 -4.26 -11.41 1.08
CA MET A 118 -2.93 -10.78 1.03
C MET A 118 -2.68 -9.88 2.24
N VAL A 119 -3.68 -9.08 2.63
CA VAL A 119 -3.62 -8.20 3.80
C VAL A 119 -3.40 -9.02 5.07
N VAL A 120 -4.16 -10.11 5.26
CA VAL A 120 -3.96 -11.01 6.42
C VAL A 120 -2.54 -11.57 6.46
N LEU A 121 -1.99 -11.98 5.31
CA LEU A 121 -0.61 -12.48 5.22
C LEU A 121 0.43 -11.38 5.52
N PHE A 122 0.17 -10.15 5.07
CA PHE A 122 1.01 -8.98 5.37
C PHE A 122 1.07 -8.69 6.87
N PHE A 123 -0.09 -8.64 7.55
CA PHE A 123 -0.15 -8.43 9.01
C PHE A 123 0.51 -9.56 9.81
N ARG A 124 0.45 -10.81 9.30
CA ARG A 124 1.17 -11.95 9.88
C ARG A 124 2.67 -11.92 9.61
N ARG A 125 3.15 -11.01 8.76
CA ARG A 125 4.53 -10.95 8.26
C ARG A 125 4.96 -12.27 7.59
N ASP A 126 4.01 -13.01 7.02
CA ASP A 126 4.29 -14.24 6.27
C ASP A 126 4.68 -13.89 4.83
N GLU A 127 5.92 -13.42 4.66
CA GLU A 127 6.43 -12.94 3.37
C GLU A 127 6.44 -14.04 2.30
N VAL A 128 6.68 -15.30 2.69
CA VAL A 128 6.74 -16.42 1.75
C VAL A 128 5.35 -16.72 1.19
N ALA A 129 4.33 -16.79 2.05
CA ALA A 129 2.96 -17.00 1.62
C ALA A 129 2.43 -15.79 0.83
N LEU A 130 2.73 -14.56 1.29
CA LEU A 130 2.31 -13.34 0.61
C LEU A 130 2.89 -13.27 -0.81
N LYS A 131 4.20 -13.47 -0.98
CA LYS A 131 4.84 -13.48 -2.31
C LYS A 131 4.30 -14.59 -3.21
N ARG A 132 4.00 -15.76 -2.64
CA ARG A 132 3.38 -16.87 -3.38
C ARG A 132 1.98 -16.51 -3.85
N LEU A 133 1.17 -15.85 -3.03
CA LEU A 133 -0.19 -15.42 -3.38
C LEU A 133 -0.15 -14.31 -4.45
N LEU A 134 0.66 -13.27 -4.25
CA LEU A 134 0.88 -12.20 -5.24
C LEU A 134 1.33 -12.76 -6.59
N GLY A 135 2.22 -13.75 -6.59
CA GLY A 135 2.70 -14.41 -7.82
C GLY A 135 1.65 -15.18 -8.62
N LYS A 136 0.42 -15.34 -8.11
CA LYS A 136 -0.70 -15.91 -8.88
C LYS A 136 -1.39 -14.88 -9.79
N PHE A 137 -1.13 -13.59 -9.59
CA PHE A 137 -1.78 -12.50 -10.29
C PHE A 137 -0.85 -11.89 -11.36
N PRO A 138 -1.39 -11.31 -12.44
CA PRO A 138 -0.59 -10.60 -13.43
C PRO A 138 0.25 -9.50 -12.77
N LYS A 139 1.57 -9.55 -12.98
CA LYS A 139 2.47 -8.48 -12.55
C LYS A 139 2.32 -7.31 -13.52
N TYR A 140 1.94 -6.16 -12.98
CA TYR A 140 1.81 -4.90 -13.71
C TYR A 140 3.19 -4.24 -13.92
N MET A 141 3.95 -4.04 -12.85
CA MET A 141 5.30 -3.48 -12.93
C MET A 141 6.16 -3.76 -11.70
N ASP A 142 7.47 -3.60 -11.88
CA ASP A 142 8.44 -3.43 -10.80
C ASP A 142 9.09 -2.05 -10.93
N ALA A 143 9.17 -1.30 -9.83
CA ALA A 143 9.80 0.01 -9.81
C ALA A 143 10.65 0.21 -8.56
N ARG A 144 11.55 1.19 -8.63
CA ARG A 144 12.28 1.69 -7.46
C ARG A 144 11.40 2.72 -6.77
N ASP A 145 11.23 2.58 -5.47
CA ASP A 145 10.61 3.60 -4.64
C ASP A 145 11.70 4.52 -4.08
N ASN A 146 12.08 5.51 -4.90
CA ASN A 146 13.10 6.50 -4.56
C ASN A 146 12.50 7.82 -4.06
N THR A 147 11.25 8.10 -4.41
CA THR A 147 10.65 9.43 -4.29
C THR A 147 10.15 9.71 -2.87
N ASP A 148 9.76 8.68 -2.12
CA ASP A 148 9.09 8.84 -0.82
C ASP A 148 9.93 8.42 0.39
N TRP A 149 11.23 8.15 0.23
CA TRP A 149 12.06 7.68 1.34
C TRP A 149 12.18 8.68 2.50
N GLU A 150 12.37 9.98 2.20
CA GLU A 150 12.44 11.00 3.25
C GLU A 150 11.10 11.21 3.94
N LYS A 151 9.99 11.16 3.18
CA LYS A 151 8.63 11.23 3.72
C LYS A 151 8.37 10.05 4.65
N TYR A 152 8.75 8.84 4.23
CA TYR A 152 8.67 7.63 5.04
C TYR A 152 9.45 7.75 6.35
N LEU A 153 10.71 8.21 6.30
CA LEU A 153 11.52 8.38 7.51
C LEU A 153 10.94 9.42 8.48
N LYS A 154 10.45 10.55 7.96
CA LYS A 154 9.77 11.57 8.77
C LYS A 154 8.50 11.02 9.42
N MET A 155 7.72 10.25 8.68
CA MET A 155 6.54 9.57 9.20
C MET A 155 6.92 8.58 10.31
N LYS A 156 7.90 7.71 10.08
CA LYS A 156 8.36 6.70 11.06
C LYS A 156 8.79 7.33 12.38
N GLN A 157 9.47 8.48 12.34
CA GLN A 157 9.89 9.23 13.53
C GLN A 157 8.73 9.67 14.44
N LYS A 158 7.52 9.86 13.90
CA LYS A 158 6.33 10.20 14.70
C LYS A 158 5.87 9.06 15.63
N PHE A 159 6.40 7.85 15.44
CA PHE A 159 5.98 6.64 16.16
C PHE A 159 7.12 5.99 16.98
N ILE A 160 8.30 6.62 17.03
CA ILE A 160 9.45 6.24 17.89
C ILE A 160 9.31 6.93 19.24
#